data_AF-A0A8M1G043-F1
#
_entry.id   AF-A0A8M1G043-F1
#
_cell.length_a   1.000
_cell.length_b   1.000
_cell.length_c   1.000
_cell.angle_alpha   90.00
_cell.angle_beta   90.00
_cell.angle_gamma   90.00
#
_symmetry.space_group_name_H-M   'P 1'
#
loop_
_entity.id
_entity.type
_entity.pdbx_description
1 polymer ?
#
loop_
_entity_poly.entity_id
_entity_poly.type
_entity_poly.pdbx_seq_one_letter_code
_entity_poly.pdbx_strand_id
1 'polypeptide(L)'
;MAAATRGCRPWGSLLGLLGLVSAAAATWDLTSLHCHFGTFCECDFQPDFQGLECDLAQHLAGQHLARALVVKALKAFVQDPAPTKPLVLSLHGWTGTGKSYVSSLLAHYLFRGGLRSPHVHHFSPVIHFPHASHMERYKKDLKSWVQGNLTACSRSLFLFDEMDKLDPGLMEVLRPFLGSSWVVFGTNYRKAIFMFISNTGGEQINQVALEAWRSRRDREEIRLQELEPVISQALLDNPHRFGAPGCHTTSLSQRRCFSHVPFLQMASGAQAS
;
A
#
# COMPACT_ATOMS: atom_id res chain seq x y z
N MET A 1 -29.95 -23.72 8.11
CA MET A 1 -29.15 -22.68 7.43
C MET A 1 -27.91 -22.44 8.28
N ALA A 2 -26.80 -23.11 7.96
CA ALA A 2 -25.57 -23.06 8.75
C ALA A 2 -24.46 -22.50 7.86
N ALA A 3 -23.94 -21.32 8.26
CA ALA A 3 -22.81 -20.67 7.64
C ALA A 3 -21.54 -21.45 7.95
N ALA A 4 -20.84 -21.92 6.92
CA ALA A 4 -19.54 -22.54 7.06
C ALA A 4 -18.45 -21.45 7.10
N THR A 5 -18.01 -21.10 8.30
CA THR A 5 -16.78 -20.33 8.52
C THR A 5 -15.58 -21.24 8.27
N ARG A 6 -14.86 -21.02 7.16
CA ARG A 6 -13.58 -21.69 6.91
C ARG A 6 -12.47 -20.94 7.62
N GLY A 7 -11.98 -21.50 8.72
CA GLY A 7 -10.89 -20.95 9.53
C GLY A 7 -9.50 -21.09 8.88
N CYS A 8 -8.62 -20.16 9.20
CA CYS A 8 -7.20 -20.20 8.89
C CYS A 8 -6.56 -21.44 9.53
N ARG A 9 -5.93 -22.30 8.73
CA ARG A 9 -5.27 -23.51 9.22
C ARG A 9 -3.87 -23.19 9.76
N PRO A 10 -3.53 -23.61 10.99
CA PRO A 10 -2.15 -23.62 11.46
C PRO A 10 -1.45 -24.93 11.01
N TRP A 11 -0.13 -24.82 10.82
CA TRP A 11 0.77 -25.92 10.49
C TRP A 11 1.01 -26.78 11.74
N GLY A 12 0.74 -28.08 11.67
CA GLY A 12 1.00 -29.03 12.75
C GLY A 12 0.79 -30.47 12.30
N SER A 13 1.90 -31.20 12.20
CA SER A 13 2.04 -32.59 11.78
C SER A 13 1.37 -33.59 12.73
N LEU A 14 0.79 -34.67 12.20
CA LEU A 14 1.06 -36.05 12.66
C LEU A 14 0.55 -37.09 11.65
N LEU A 15 1.20 -38.26 11.67
CA LEU A 15 1.24 -39.28 10.62
C LEU A 15 -0.03 -40.12 10.50
N GLY A 16 -0.33 -40.52 9.25
CA GLY A 16 -1.18 -41.65 8.91
C GLY A 16 -0.70 -42.26 7.60
N LEU A 17 0.13 -43.30 7.69
CA LEU A 17 0.53 -44.17 6.58
C LEU A 17 -0.69 -44.97 6.08
N LEU A 18 -0.95 -44.97 4.77
CA LEU A 18 -1.49 -46.11 4.00
C LEU A 18 -1.65 -45.74 2.51
N GLY A 19 -1.04 -46.56 1.63
CA GLY A 19 -1.47 -46.74 0.24
C GLY A 19 -0.65 -46.04 -0.86
N LEU A 20 0.46 -46.65 -1.28
CA LEU A 20 1.13 -46.32 -2.54
C LEU A 20 0.30 -46.81 -3.73
N VAL A 21 -0.36 -45.87 -4.42
CA VAL A 21 -0.75 -46.04 -5.82
C VAL A 21 -0.11 -44.90 -6.61
N SER A 22 1.01 -45.19 -7.26
CA SER A 22 1.68 -44.28 -8.19
C SER A 22 0.83 -44.09 -9.44
N ALA A 23 -0.09 -43.14 -9.40
CA ALA A 23 -0.47 -42.38 -10.57
C ALA A 23 0.40 -41.12 -10.57
N ALA A 24 1.40 -41.07 -11.45
CA ALA A 24 2.08 -39.83 -11.78
C ALA A 24 1.10 -38.93 -12.55
N ALA A 25 0.07 -38.44 -11.85
CA ALA A 25 -0.60 -37.22 -12.23
C ALA A 25 0.45 -36.15 -11.98
N ALA A 26 1.22 -35.83 -13.02
CA ALA A 26 1.89 -34.56 -13.08
C ALA A 26 0.79 -33.53 -12.74
N THR A 27 0.92 -32.89 -11.59
CA THR A 27 0.09 -31.76 -11.21
C THR A 27 0.57 -30.64 -12.12
N TRP A 28 0.09 -30.66 -13.36
CA TRP A 28 0.27 -29.55 -14.28
C TRP A 28 -0.40 -28.41 -13.55
N ASP A 29 0.42 -27.46 -13.13
CA ASP A 29 0.04 -26.25 -12.44
C ASP A 29 -1.05 -25.57 -13.27
N LEU A 30 -2.32 -25.87 -12.98
CA LEU A 30 -3.50 -25.38 -13.70
C LEU A 30 -3.57 -23.84 -13.64
N THR A 31 -2.93 -23.26 -12.64
CA THR A 31 -2.68 -21.82 -12.49
C THR A 31 -1.72 -21.29 -13.56
N SER A 32 -0.70 -22.06 -13.97
CA SER A 32 0.21 -21.67 -15.07
C SER A 32 -0.45 -21.74 -16.45
N LEU A 33 -1.37 -22.68 -16.67
CA LEU A 33 -2.11 -22.78 -17.95
C LEU A 33 -3.16 -21.67 -18.12
N HIS A 34 -3.65 -21.08 -17.01
CA HIS A 34 -4.55 -19.93 -17.04
C HIS A 34 -3.89 -18.66 -17.61
N CYS A 35 -2.57 -18.53 -17.56
CA CYS A 35 -1.87 -17.39 -18.17
C CYS A 35 -1.76 -17.51 -19.71
N HIS A 36 -1.95 -18.70 -20.30
CA HIS A 36 -1.75 -18.90 -21.74
C HIS A 36 -3.02 -18.62 -22.57
N PHE A 37 -4.20 -18.62 -21.95
CA PHE A 37 -5.48 -18.46 -22.65
C PHE A 37 -6.33 -17.27 -22.16
N GLY A 38 -5.90 -16.56 -21.12
CA GLY A 38 -6.60 -15.39 -20.58
C GLY A 38 -5.71 -14.15 -20.49
N THR A 39 -6.32 -12.99 -20.65
CA THR A 39 -5.78 -11.62 -20.50
C THR A 39 -5.24 -11.28 -19.09
N PHE A 40 -4.89 -12.28 -18.28
CA PHE A 40 -4.90 -12.18 -16.82
C PHE A 40 -3.53 -12.00 -16.15
N CYS A 41 -2.42 -12.22 -16.86
CA CYS A 41 -1.06 -12.09 -16.30
C CYS A 41 -0.36 -10.87 -16.93
N GLU A 42 -0.91 -9.67 -16.71
CA GLU A 42 -0.27 -8.40 -17.10
C GLU A 42 0.93 -8.17 -16.18
N CYS A 43 2.14 -8.43 -16.70
CA CYS A 43 3.43 -8.21 -16.03
C CYS A 43 3.52 -8.82 -14.62
N ASP A 44 3.47 -10.15 -14.54
CA ASP A 44 3.60 -10.98 -13.31
C ASP A 44 2.67 -10.64 -12.13
N PHE A 45 1.67 -9.79 -12.38
CA PHE A 45 0.65 -9.38 -11.42
C PHE A 45 -0.35 -10.52 -11.16
N GLN A 46 -0.27 -11.12 -9.98
CA GLN A 46 -1.10 -12.24 -9.54
C GLN A 46 -1.56 -12.00 -8.09
N PRO A 47 -2.64 -11.22 -7.89
CA PRO A 47 -3.08 -10.81 -6.57
C PRO A 47 -3.69 -11.99 -5.79
N ASP A 48 -3.12 -12.31 -4.63
CA ASP A 48 -3.72 -13.21 -3.63
C ASP A 48 -4.19 -12.40 -2.41
N PHE A 49 -5.45 -11.98 -2.45
CA PHE A 49 -6.05 -11.23 -1.36
C PHE A 49 -6.38 -12.07 -0.14
N GLN A 50 -6.64 -13.37 -0.31
CA GLN A 50 -6.98 -14.24 0.81
C GLN A 50 -5.72 -14.48 1.66
N GLY A 51 -4.60 -14.80 1.01
CA GLY A 51 -3.30 -14.89 1.67
C GLY A 51 -2.92 -13.59 2.36
N LEU A 52 -3.03 -12.45 1.65
CA LEU A 52 -2.75 -11.13 2.22
C LEU A 52 -3.58 -10.82 3.46
N GLU A 53 -4.90 -11.06 3.42
CA GLU A 53 -5.78 -10.80 4.56
C GLU A 53 -5.45 -11.68 5.77
N CYS A 54 -5.08 -12.93 5.53
CA CYS A 54 -4.68 -13.86 6.58
C CYS A 54 -3.36 -13.42 7.21
N ASP A 55 -2.38 -13.08 6.40
CA ASP A 55 -1.04 -12.71 6.87
C ASP A 55 -1.05 -11.37 7.61
N LEU A 56 -1.81 -10.39 7.11
CA LEU A 56 -2.06 -9.14 7.85
C LEU A 56 -2.80 -9.41 9.18
N ALA A 57 -3.70 -10.38 9.25
CA ALA A 57 -4.40 -10.71 10.49
C ALA A 57 -3.46 -11.33 11.54
N GLN A 58 -2.51 -12.14 11.09
CA GLN A 58 -1.61 -12.92 11.95
C GLN A 58 -0.41 -12.11 12.41
N HIS A 59 0.13 -11.24 11.53
CA HIS A 59 1.43 -10.62 11.76
C HIS A 59 1.37 -9.10 11.97
N LEU A 60 0.29 -8.40 11.59
CA LEU A 60 0.16 -6.96 11.80
C LEU A 60 -0.66 -6.64 13.06
N ALA A 61 0.00 -6.66 14.21
CA ALA A 61 -0.62 -6.40 15.52
C ALA A 61 -1.01 -4.92 15.70
N GLY A 62 -2.18 -4.68 16.30
CA GLY A 62 -2.60 -3.34 16.73
C GLY A 62 -2.84 -2.32 15.62
N GLN A 63 -3.02 -2.76 14.37
CA GLN A 63 -3.30 -1.89 13.21
C GLN A 63 -4.62 -2.25 12.52
N HIS A 64 -5.72 -2.27 13.28
CA HIS A 64 -7.05 -2.62 12.76
C HIS A 64 -7.49 -1.69 11.62
N LEU A 65 -7.26 -0.38 11.76
CA LEU A 65 -7.57 0.62 10.73
C LEU A 65 -6.73 0.40 9.47
N ALA A 66 -5.41 0.23 9.62
CA ALA A 66 -4.53 0.06 8.46
C ALA A 66 -4.89 -1.20 7.66
N ARG A 67 -5.08 -2.33 8.36
CA ARG A 67 -5.51 -3.60 7.75
C ARG A 67 -6.81 -3.43 6.97
N ALA A 68 -7.84 -2.86 7.60
CA ALA A 68 -9.15 -2.70 6.97
C ALA A 68 -9.11 -1.77 5.75
N LEU A 69 -8.40 -0.64 5.84
CA LEU A 69 -8.34 0.35 4.76
C LEU A 69 -7.53 -0.13 3.56
N VAL A 70 -6.35 -0.72 3.80
CA VAL A 70 -5.47 -1.23 2.74
C VAL A 70 -6.16 -2.32 1.94
N VAL A 71 -6.70 -3.33 2.63
CA VAL A 71 -7.38 -4.46 1.99
C VAL A 71 -8.61 -3.99 1.21
N LYS A 72 -9.43 -3.12 1.80
CA LYS A 72 -10.63 -2.58 1.15
C LYS A 72 -10.27 -1.79 -0.11
N ALA A 73 -9.28 -0.90 -0.03
CA ALA A 73 -8.87 -0.06 -1.15
C ALA A 73 -8.28 -0.88 -2.30
N LEU A 74 -7.41 -1.86 -1.98
CA LEU A 74 -6.79 -2.72 -2.98
C LEU A 74 -7.79 -3.65 -3.67
N LYS A 75 -8.67 -4.32 -2.91
CA LYS A 75 -9.71 -5.18 -3.49
C LYS A 75 -10.60 -4.39 -4.44
N ALA A 76 -11.07 -3.22 -4.00
CA ALA A 76 -11.91 -2.36 -4.84
C ALA A 76 -11.19 -1.91 -6.12
N PHE A 77 -9.90 -1.55 -6.03
CA PHE A 77 -9.11 -1.12 -7.18
C PHE A 77 -8.82 -2.24 -8.17
N VAL A 78 -8.44 -3.42 -7.69
CA VAL A 78 -8.05 -4.55 -8.56
C VAL A 78 -9.27 -5.22 -9.21
N GLN A 79 -10.42 -5.20 -8.55
CA GLN A 79 -11.69 -5.69 -9.11
C GLN A 79 -12.28 -4.78 -10.17
N ASP A 80 -11.90 -3.49 -10.20
CA ASP A 80 -12.30 -2.56 -11.26
C ASP A 80 -11.44 -2.82 -12.53
N PRO A 81 -12.03 -3.31 -13.64
CA PRO A 81 -11.27 -3.57 -14.85
C PRO A 81 -10.79 -2.29 -15.54
N ALA A 82 -11.40 -1.14 -15.25
CA ALA A 82 -11.14 0.14 -15.90
C ALA A 82 -11.10 1.30 -14.88
N PRO A 83 -10.14 1.28 -13.94
CA PRO A 83 -10.02 2.33 -12.94
C PRO A 83 -9.85 3.69 -13.61
N THR A 84 -10.50 4.71 -13.06
CA THR A 84 -10.47 6.08 -13.59
C THR A 84 -9.18 6.83 -13.26
N LYS A 85 -8.42 6.34 -12.26
CA LYS A 85 -7.15 6.89 -11.76
C LYS A 85 -6.37 5.79 -11.06
N PRO A 86 -5.04 5.92 -10.91
CA PRO A 86 -4.25 4.96 -10.14
C PRO A 86 -4.63 4.94 -8.67
N LEU A 87 -4.34 3.82 -8.01
CA LEU A 87 -4.48 3.71 -6.57
C LEU A 87 -3.30 4.40 -5.90
N VAL A 88 -3.60 5.34 -4.99
CA VAL A 88 -2.57 5.93 -4.15
C VAL A 88 -2.88 5.69 -2.67
N LEU A 89 -2.02 4.93 -2.03
CA LEU A 89 -2.04 4.66 -0.59
C LEU A 89 -0.99 5.53 0.08
N SER A 90 -1.37 6.27 1.12
CA SER A 90 -0.45 7.13 1.87
C SER A 90 -0.46 6.71 3.33
N LEU A 91 0.60 6.01 3.75
CA LEU A 91 0.76 5.39 5.05
C LEU A 91 1.46 6.38 5.99
N HIS A 92 0.77 6.76 7.07
CA HIS A 92 1.21 7.77 8.03
C HIS A 92 1.28 7.16 9.43
N GLY A 93 2.30 7.49 10.21
CA GLY A 93 2.40 7.04 11.60
C GLY A 93 3.83 7.04 12.12
N TRP A 94 4.03 6.69 13.39
CA TRP A 94 5.35 6.66 14.00
C TRP A 94 6.27 5.60 13.36
N THR A 95 7.59 5.74 13.54
CA THR A 95 8.56 4.72 13.12
C THR A 95 8.33 3.39 13.84
N GLY A 96 8.64 2.26 13.20
CA GLY A 96 8.50 0.92 13.79
C GLY A 96 7.07 0.38 13.91
N THR A 97 6.06 1.07 13.37
CA THR A 97 4.64 0.64 13.44
C THR A 97 4.21 -0.38 12.40
N GLY A 98 5.09 -0.76 11.48
CA GLY A 98 4.82 -1.77 10.44
C GLY A 98 4.48 -1.24 9.05
N LYS A 99 4.66 0.07 8.77
CA LYS A 99 4.39 0.65 7.43
C LYS A 99 5.16 -0.05 6.31
N SER A 100 6.48 -0.19 6.46
CA SER A 100 7.35 -0.87 5.49
C SER A 100 7.13 -2.39 5.46
N TYR A 101 6.64 -2.98 6.56
CA TYR A 101 6.22 -4.38 6.58
C TYR A 101 5.00 -4.58 5.67
N VAL A 102 3.97 -3.73 5.81
CA VAL A 102 2.75 -3.80 4.98
C VAL A 102 3.07 -3.58 3.51
N SER A 103 3.94 -2.63 3.15
CA SER A 103 4.32 -2.43 1.73
C SER A 103 5.06 -3.63 1.14
N SER A 104 5.98 -4.23 1.90
CA SER A 104 6.71 -5.44 1.49
C SER A 104 5.76 -6.62 1.29
N LEU A 105 4.80 -6.77 2.22
CA LEU A 105 3.80 -7.82 2.17
C LEU A 105 2.87 -7.66 0.97
N LEU A 106 2.45 -6.42 0.68
CA LEU A 106 1.65 -6.11 -0.51
C LEU A 106 2.39 -6.45 -1.79
N ALA A 107 3.67 -6.07 -1.92
CA ALA A 107 4.46 -6.44 -3.09
C ALA A 107 4.49 -7.98 -3.27
N HIS A 108 4.69 -8.73 -2.19
CA HIS A 108 4.73 -10.19 -2.20
C HIS A 108 3.41 -10.83 -2.65
N TYR A 109 2.25 -10.32 -2.21
CA TYR A 109 0.95 -10.87 -2.57
C TYR A 109 0.37 -10.31 -3.88
N LEU A 110 0.94 -9.25 -4.44
CA LEU A 110 0.51 -8.68 -5.72
C LEU A 110 1.36 -9.18 -6.89
N PHE A 111 2.65 -9.48 -6.66
CA PHE A 111 3.59 -9.89 -7.70
C PHE A 111 4.35 -11.14 -7.30
N ARG A 112 4.52 -12.07 -8.25
CA ARG A 112 5.25 -13.33 -8.01
C ARG A 112 6.67 -13.10 -7.51
N GLY A 113 7.35 -12.07 -8.02
CA GLY A 113 8.69 -11.67 -7.59
C GLY A 113 8.76 -10.89 -6.27
N GLY A 114 7.61 -10.51 -5.68
CA GLY A 114 7.55 -9.60 -4.55
C GLY A 114 8.32 -8.30 -4.81
N LEU A 115 9.11 -7.84 -3.83
CA LEU A 115 9.99 -6.68 -3.98
C LEU A 115 11.09 -6.83 -5.06
N ARG A 116 11.34 -8.06 -5.55
CA ARG A 116 12.31 -8.33 -6.62
C ARG A 116 11.66 -8.39 -8.00
N SER A 117 10.34 -8.24 -8.11
CA SER A 117 9.68 -8.15 -9.42
C SER A 117 10.20 -6.91 -10.17
N PRO A 118 10.46 -7.01 -11.48
CA PRO A 118 10.85 -5.87 -12.30
C PRO A 118 9.76 -4.78 -12.37
N HIS A 119 8.54 -5.08 -11.93
CA HIS A 119 7.40 -4.15 -11.91
C HIS A 119 7.13 -3.54 -10.53
N VAL A 120 7.99 -3.83 -9.55
CA VAL A 120 7.97 -3.21 -8.22
C VAL A 120 9.19 -2.31 -8.08
N HIS A 121 8.95 -1.02 -7.87
CA HIS A 121 9.99 0.01 -7.82
C HIS A 121 10.01 0.66 -6.46
N HIS A 122 11.13 0.54 -5.75
CA HIS A 122 11.31 1.13 -4.43
C HIS A 122 12.24 2.33 -4.48
N PHE A 123 11.77 3.46 -3.96
CA PHE A 123 12.46 4.73 -3.88
C PHE A 123 12.56 5.19 -2.43
N SER A 124 13.75 5.62 -2.05
CA SER A 124 14.01 6.34 -0.80
C SER A 124 14.67 7.67 -1.16
N PRO A 125 14.09 8.83 -0.80
CA PRO A 125 14.65 10.14 -1.10
C PRO A 125 16.06 10.33 -0.58
N VAL A 126 16.36 9.79 0.61
CA VAL A 126 17.67 9.90 1.25
C VAL A 126 18.76 9.18 0.45
N ILE A 127 18.42 8.04 -0.16
CA ILE A 127 19.37 7.24 -0.94
C ILE A 127 19.46 7.72 -2.39
N HIS A 128 18.31 7.97 -3.01
CA HIS A 128 18.24 8.22 -4.46
C HIS A 128 18.41 9.70 -4.81
N PHE A 129 18.10 10.61 -3.89
CA PHE A 129 18.13 12.06 -4.12
C PHE A 129 18.93 12.82 -3.04
N PRO A 130 20.19 12.44 -2.73
CA PRO A 130 20.92 12.95 -1.57
C PRO A 130 21.43 14.39 -1.71
N HIS A 131 21.55 14.91 -2.94
CA HIS A 131 22.21 16.20 -3.22
C HIS A 131 21.28 17.19 -3.89
N ALA A 132 20.96 18.29 -3.20
CA ALA A 132 20.11 19.36 -3.74
C ALA A 132 20.67 20.01 -5.03
N SER A 133 21.99 20.01 -5.22
CA SER A 133 22.65 20.54 -6.43
C SER A 133 22.23 19.82 -7.72
N HIS A 134 21.77 18.57 -7.63
CA HIS A 134 21.40 17.75 -8.79
C HIS A 134 19.88 17.67 -9.01
N MET A 135 19.10 18.52 -8.34
CA MET A 135 17.64 18.42 -8.30
C MET A 135 17.00 18.41 -9.68
N GLU A 136 17.45 19.25 -10.61
CA GLU A 136 16.91 19.29 -11.97
C GLU A 136 17.16 18.00 -12.75
N ARG A 137 18.30 17.35 -12.52
CA ARG A 137 18.59 16.02 -13.07
C ARG A 137 17.68 14.97 -12.43
N TYR A 138 17.54 14.96 -11.10
CA TYR A 138 16.69 14.01 -10.39
C TYR A 138 15.22 14.10 -10.82
N LYS A 139 14.70 15.32 -11.02
CA LYS A 139 13.36 15.55 -11.57
C LYS A 139 13.19 14.90 -12.94
N LYS A 140 14.16 15.10 -13.84
CA LYS A 140 14.14 14.53 -15.19
C LYS A 140 14.24 12.99 -15.16
N ASP A 141 15.16 12.47 -14.37
CA ASP A 141 15.40 11.03 -14.24
C ASP A 141 14.19 10.32 -13.63
N LEU A 142 13.59 10.88 -12.57
CA LEU A 142 12.36 10.36 -11.94
C LEU A 142 11.19 10.35 -12.93
N LYS A 143 10.98 11.44 -13.67
CA LYS A 143 9.93 11.54 -14.68
C LYS A 143 10.09 10.44 -15.73
N SER A 144 11.30 10.33 -16.30
CA SER A 144 11.62 9.36 -17.34
C SER A 144 11.46 7.92 -16.83
N TRP A 145 11.89 7.66 -15.60
CA TRP A 145 11.79 6.35 -14.97
C TRP A 145 10.33 5.90 -14.76
N VAL A 146 9.51 6.77 -14.16
CA VAL A 146 8.10 6.47 -13.90
C VAL A 146 7.36 6.27 -15.22
N GLN A 147 7.56 7.18 -16.19
CA GLN A 147 6.93 7.07 -17.50
C GLN A 147 7.36 5.80 -18.26
N GLY A 148 8.65 5.46 -18.25
CA GLY A 148 9.18 4.27 -18.92
C GLY A 148 8.61 2.98 -18.35
N ASN A 149 8.57 2.84 -17.02
CA ASN A 149 8.03 1.64 -16.38
C ASN A 149 6.51 1.53 -16.54
N LEU A 150 5.77 2.65 -16.50
CA LEU A 150 4.33 2.64 -16.79
C LEU A 150 4.02 2.30 -18.24
N THR A 151 4.93 2.61 -19.16
CA THR A 151 4.82 2.23 -20.58
C THR A 151 5.09 0.73 -20.76
N ALA A 152 6.08 0.19 -20.04
CA ALA A 152 6.41 -1.23 -20.06
C ALA A 152 5.33 -2.09 -19.37
N CYS A 153 4.80 -1.61 -18.25
CA CYS A 153 3.76 -2.27 -17.47
C CYS A 153 2.84 -1.27 -16.79
N SER A 154 1.56 -1.25 -17.19
CA SER A 154 0.55 -0.37 -16.62
C SER A 154 0.24 -0.64 -15.13
N ARG A 155 0.51 -1.87 -14.68
CA ARG A 155 0.27 -2.36 -13.31
C ARG A 155 1.49 -2.25 -12.39
N SER A 156 2.48 -1.43 -12.75
CA SER A 156 3.66 -1.22 -11.90
C SER A 156 3.29 -0.68 -10.51
N LEU A 157 4.01 -1.14 -9.48
CA LEU A 157 3.92 -0.69 -8.10
C LEU A 157 5.11 0.22 -7.77
N PHE A 158 4.83 1.45 -7.37
CA PHE A 158 5.84 2.41 -6.94
C PHE A 158 5.74 2.63 -5.43
N LEU A 159 6.79 2.23 -4.70
CA LEU A 159 6.95 2.41 -3.27
C LEU A 159 7.89 3.60 -3.03
N PHE A 160 7.40 4.66 -2.37
CA PHE A 160 8.24 5.77 -1.91
C PHE A 160 8.30 5.73 -0.38
N ASP A 161 9.43 5.29 0.15
CA ASP A 161 9.71 5.31 1.59
C ASP A 161 10.29 6.66 2.01
N GLU A 162 10.14 7.02 3.29
CA GLU A 162 10.54 8.31 3.85
C GLU A 162 10.03 9.50 3.03
N MET A 163 8.78 9.43 2.60
CA MET A 163 8.15 10.44 1.75
C MET A 163 8.25 11.82 2.40
N ASP A 164 8.22 11.94 3.73
CA ASP A 164 8.42 13.18 4.49
C ASP A 164 9.72 13.94 4.16
N LYS A 165 10.72 13.25 3.62
CA LYS A 165 12.02 13.83 3.23
C LYS A 165 12.11 14.10 1.73
N LEU A 166 11.06 13.84 0.95
CA LEU A 166 11.06 14.09 -0.48
C LEU A 166 11.00 15.61 -0.75
N ASP A 167 11.88 16.08 -1.63
CA ASP A 167 11.86 17.48 -2.07
C ASP A 167 10.53 17.82 -2.76
N PRO A 168 9.92 19.00 -2.49
CA PRO A 168 8.65 19.38 -3.11
C PRO A 168 8.71 19.38 -4.64
N GLY A 169 9.85 19.73 -5.23
CA GLY A 169 10.06 19.73 -6.67
C GLY A 169 10.01 18.34 -7.29
N LEU A 170 10.33 17.27 -6.55
CA LEU A 170 10.16 15.89 -7.00
C LEU A 170 8.70 15.45 -6.89
N MET A 171 7.97 15.90 -5.87
CA MET A 171 6.54 15.62 -5.75
C MET A 171 5.74 16.25 -6.92
N GLU A 172 6.14 17.42 -7.38
CA GLU A 172 5.55 18.06 -8.57
C GLU A 172 5.71 17.22 -9.84
N VAL A 173 6.83 16.48 -9.97
CA VAL A 173 7.06 15.55 -11.08
C VAL A 173 6.12 14.35 -11.01
N LEU A 174 5.80 13.87 -9.80
CA LEU A 174 4.91 12.72 -9.60
C LEU A 174 3.44 13.07 -9.80
N ARG A 175 3.03 14.31 -9.46
CA ARG A 175 1.63 14.76 -9.44
C ARG A 175 0.83 14.42 -10.72
N PRO A 176 1.35 14.59 -11.95
CA PRO A 176 0.63 14.22 -13.18
C PRO A 176 0.29 12.73 -13.27
N PHE A 177 1.11 11.86 -12.68
CA PHE A 177 0.90 10.41 -12.70
C PHE A 177 -0.12 9.93 -11.66
N LEU A 178 -0.53 10.78 -10.71
CA LEU A 178 -1.45 10.41 -9.62
C LEU A 178 -2.91 10.82 -9.89
N GLY A 179 -3.15 11.59 -10.96
CA GLY A 179 -4.46 12.14 -11.31
C GLY A 179 -5.32 11.22 -12.19
N SER A 180 -6.57 11.63 -12.41
CA SER A 180 -7.54 10.96 -13.29
C SER A 180 -7.37 11.29 -14.77
N SER A 181 -6.39 12.14 -15.13
CA SER A 181 -6.11 12.48 -16.51
C SER A 181 -5.88 11.20 -17.30
N TRP A 182 -6.60 10.99 -18.39
CA TRP A 182 -6.68 9.70 -19.09
C TRP A 182 -5.48 9.43 -20.00
N VAL A 183 -4.74 10.48 -20.36
CA VAL A 183 -3.63 10.44 -21.33
C VAL A 183 -2.67 11.58 -20.98
N VAL A 184 -1.86 11.41 -19.95
CA VAL A 184 -0.57 12.10 -19.91
C VAL A 184 0.41 11.15 -20.64
N PHE A 185 0.79 11.49 -21.87
CA PHE A 185 1.79 10.76 -22.68
C PHE A 185 1.37 9.48 -23.44
N GLY A 186 0.08 9.26 -23.73
CA GLY A 186 -0.35 8.18 -24.64
C GLY A 186 -0.43 6.77 -24.00
N THR A 187 -0.17 6.63 -22.71
CA THR A 187 -0.17 5.35 -21.98
C THR A 187 -1.24 5.31 -20.89
N ASN A 188 -1.84 4.14 -20.66
CA ASN A 188 -2.87 3.94 -19.64
C ASN A 188 -2.23 3.62 -18.29
N TYR A 189 -1.83 4.63 -17.52
CA TYR A 189 -1.25 4.45 -16.18
C TYR A 189 -2.30 4.30 -15.05
N ARG A 190 -3.59 4.19 -15.39
CA ARG A 190 -4.66 4.16 -14.38
C ARG A 190 -4.67 2.89 -13.53
N LYS A 191 -4.00 1.84 -13.99
CA LYS A 191 -3.85 0.58 -13.24
C LYS A 191 -2.64 0.55 -12.30
N ALA A 192 -1.85 1.61 -12.26
CA ALA A 192 -0.67 1.68 -11.41
C ALA A 192 -1.05 1.83 -9.93
N ILE A 193 -0.15 1.38 -9.06
CA ILE A 193 -0.28 1.52 -7.61
C ILE A 193 0.89 2.35 -7.10
N PHE A 194 0.57 3.40 -6.36
CA PHE A 194 1.54 4.22 -5.65
C PHE A 194 1.34 4.04 -4.15
N MET A 195 2.43 3.75 -3.44
CA MET A 195 2.44 3.69 -1.98
C MET A 195 3.46 4.69 -1.44
N PHE A 196 3.00 5.61 -0.62
CA PHE A 196 3.84 6.58 0.06
C PHE A 196 3.90 6.22 1.54
N ILE A 197 5.09 6.07 2.08
CA ILE A 197 5.33 5.77 3.49
C ILE A 197 5.94 7.02 4.12
N SER A 198 5.31 7.55 5.15
CA SER A 198 5.78 8.74 5.84
C SER A 198 5.63 8.63 7.35
N ASN A 199 6.52 9.35 8.05
CA ASN A 199 6.37 9.61 9.48
C ASN A 199 5.56 10.88 9.79
N THR A 200 5.10 11.61 8.76
CA THR A 200 4.22 12.77 8.91
C THR A 200 2.95 12.40 9.68
N GLY A 201 2.53 13.26 10.60
CA GLY A 201 1.35 13.01 11.43
C GLY A 201 1.55 11.97 12.51
N GLY A 202 2.74 11.35 12.62
CA GLY A 202 3.00 10.28 13.58
C GLY A 202 2.78 10.73 15.03
N GLU A 203 3.30 11.90 15.41
CA GLU A 203 3.13 12.45 16.75
C GLU A 203 1.66 12.71 17.09
N GLN A 204 0.92 13.31 16.16
CA GLN A 204 -0.47 13.66 16.41
C GLN A 204 -1.39 12.43 16.41
N ILE A 205 -1.11 11.42 15.57
CA ILE A 205 -1.77 10.10 15.63
C ILE A 205 -1.54 9.45 17.00
N ASN A 206 -0.31 9.54 17.52
CA ASN A 206 0.04 8.98 18.83
C ASN A 206 -0.70 9.69 19.95
N GLN A 207 -0.89 11.01 19.84
CA GLN A 207 -1.65 11.79 20.82
C GLN A 207 -3.11 11.33 20.89
N VAL A 208 -3.76 11.08 19.75
CA VAL A 208 -5.14 10.52 19.72
C VAL A 208 -5.17 9.14 20.37
N ALA A 209 -4.19 8.28 20.08
CA ALA A 209 -4.11 6.96 20.69
C ALA A 209 -3.88 7.03 22.20
N LEU A 210 -3.04 7.96 22.67
CA LEU A 210 -2.76 8.21 24.08
C LEU A 210 -4.00 8.73 24.81
N GLU A 211 -4.77 9.63 24.20
CA GLU A 211 -6.01 10.15 24.76
C GLU A 211 -7.08 9.06 24.87
N ALA A 212 -7.23 8.22 23.84
CA ALA A 212 -8.11 7.05 23.91
C ALA A 212 -7.75 6.13 25.08
N TRP A 213 -6.46 5.84 25.25
CA TRP A 213 -5.96 5.03 26.37
C TRP A 213 -6.22 5.69 27.73
N ARG A 214 -5.95 6.99 27.88
CA ARG A 214 -6.25 7.75 29.11
C ARG A 214 -7.73 7.74 29.47
N SER A 215 -8.60 7.76 28.44
CA SER A 215 -10.05 7.65 28.60
C SER A 215 -10.55 6.21 28.76
N ARG A 216 -9.67 5.22 28.94
CA ARG A 216 -10.00 3.79 29.05
C ARG A 216 -10.84 3.25 27.87
N ARG A 217 -10.63 3.81 26.68
CA ARG A 217 -11.19 3.25 25.44
C ARG A 217 -10.25 2.20 24.89
N ASP A 218 -10.79 1.12 24.36
CA ASP A 218 -9.99 0.13 23.67
C ASP A 218 -9.39 0.74 22.39
N ARG A 219 -8.22 0.24 22.00
CA ARG A 219 -7.52 0.74 20.81
C ARG A 219 -8.37 0.54 19.55
N GLU A 220 -9.08 -0.57 19.48
CA GLU A 220 -9.96 -0.96 18.39
C GLU A 220 -11.17 -0.01 18.25
N GLU A 221 -11.52 0.75 19.29
CA GLU A 221 -12.57 1.77 19.25
C GLU A 221 -12.14 3.06 18.54
N ILE A 222 -10.83 3.29 18.35
CA ILE A 222 -10.33 4.46 17.64
C ILE A 222 -10.80 4.38 16.18
N ARG A 223 -11.56 5.38 15.76
CA ARG A 223 -12.14 5.45 14.41
C ARG A 223 -11.33 6.34 13.48
N LEU A 224 -11.43 6.07 12.18
CA LEU A 224 -10.75 6.86 11.14
C LEU A 224 -11.14 8.35 11.19
N GLN A 225 -12.40 8.65 11.54
CA GLN A 225 -12.91 10.03 11.66
C GLN A 225 -12.18 10.87 12.72
N GLU A 226 -11.61 10.23 13.75
CA GLU A 226 -10.81 10.91 14.78
C GLU A 226 -9.40 11.26 14.25
N LEU A 227 -8.88 10.45 13.32
CA LEU A 227 -7.51 10.57 12.80
C LEU A 227 -7.42 11.40 11.51
N GLU A 228 -8.46 11.40 10.68
CA GLU A 228 -8.55 12.20 9.44
C GLU A 228 -8.23 13.70 9.63
N PRO A 229 -8.83 14.43 10.60
CA PRO A 229 -8.53 15.85 10.78
C PRO A 229 -7.09 16.06 11.21
N VAL A 230 -6.59 15.18 12.07
CA VAL A 230 -5.23 15.23 12.63
C VAL A 230 -4.18 15.00 11.55
N ILE A 231 -4.37 13.99 10.68
CA ILE A 231 -3.49 13.72 9.54
C ILE A 231 -3.55 14.87 8.55
N SER A 232 -4.74 15.40 8.27
CA SER A 232 -4.92 16.50 7.33
C SER A 232 -4.17 17.75 7.78
N GLN A 233 -4.26 18.12 9.06
CA GLN A 233 -3.49 19.23 9.63
C GLN A 233 -2.00 18.98 9.54
N ALA A 234 -1.51 17.80 9.97
CA ALA A 234 -0.09 17.47 9.90
C ALA A 234 0.49 17.53 8.48
N LEU A 235 -0.30 17.21 7.45
CA LEU A 235 0.11 17.31 6.04
C LEU A 235 0.15 18.75 5.52
N LEU A 236 -0.68 19.65 6.07
CA LEU A 236 -0.67 21.08 5.75
C LEU A 236 0.50 21.79 6.43
N ASP A 237 0.80 21.38 7.66
CA ASP A 237 1.88 21.95 8.47
C ASP A 237 3.27 21.48 8.01
N ASN A 238 3.33 20.31 7.34
CA ASN A 238 4.60 19.80 6.84
C ASN A 238 5.16 20.74 5.73
N PRO A 239 6.42 21.22 5.85
CA PRO A 239 7.04 22.10 4.86
C PRO A 239 7.08 21.50 3.46
N HIS A 240 7.06 20.17 3.34
CA HIS A 240 7.06 19.44 2.08
C HIS A 240 5.65 19.28 1.46
N ARG A 241 4.60 19.87 2.06
CA ARG A 241 3.21 19.98 1.57
C ARG A 241 2.76 18.80 0.69
N PHE A 242 2.67 17.62 1.30
CA PHE A 242 2.13 16.42 0.62
C PHE A 242 0.64 16.51 0.31
N GLY A 243 -0.06 17.52 0.87
CA GLY A 243 -1.42 17.89 0.48
C GLY A 243 -1.42 18.70 -0.81
N ALA A 244 -1.83 18.10 -1.92
CA ALA A 244 -1.98 18.84 -3.17
C ALA A 244 -3.05 19.95 -3.02
N PRO A 245 -2.75 21.21 -3.37
CA PRO A 245 -3.80 22.18 -3.65
C PRO A 245 -4.64 21.63 -4.81
N GLY A 246 -5.92 21.36 -4.56
CA GLY A 246 -6.82 20.71 -5.52
C GLY A 246 -7.37 19.34 -5.10
N CYS A 247 -6.92 18.77 -3.98
CA CYS A 247 -7.56 17.58 -3.39
C CYS A 247 -8.58 17.91 -2.27
N HIS A 248 -8.75 19.21 -1.98
CA HIS A 248 -9.69 19.74 -0.98
C HIS A 248 -10.89 20.48 -1.62
N THR A 249 -11.10 20.35 -2.94
CA THR A 249 -12.23 20.97 -3.62
C THR A 249 -13.55 20.36 -3.16
N THR A 250 -14.48 21.24 -2.80
CA THR A 250 -15.79 21.07 -2.14
C THR A 250 -16.83 20.22 -2.90
N SER A 251 -16.43 19.40 -3.87
CA SER A 251 -17.35 18.47 -4.53
C SER A 251 -17.14 17.05 -4.00
N LEU A 252 -18.21 16.47 -3.44
CA LEU A 252 -18.28 15.04 -3.08
C LEU A 252 -17.98 14.07 -4.25
N SER A 253 -17.86 14.60 -5.47
CA SER A 253 -17.67 13.88 -6.73
C SER A 253 -16.20 13.52 -7.03
N GLN A 254 -15.23 14.28 -6.52
CA GLN A 254 -13.80 13.94 -6.64
C GLN A 254 -13.35 13.11 -5.45
N ARG A 255 -13.67 11.81 -5.47
CA ARG A 255 -13.22 10.84 -4.46
C ARG A 255 -11.70 10.99 -4.25
N ARG A 256 -11.32 11.43 -3.04
CA ARG A 256 -9.98 11.55 -2.44
C ARG A 256 -8.82 11.05 -3.32
N CYS A 257 -7.93 11.94 -3.76
CA CYS A 257 -6.73 11.62 -4.55
C CYS A 257 -5.83 10.61 -3.84
N PHE A 258 -5.82 10.63 -2.50
CA PHE A 258 -5.03 9.75 -1.65
C PHE A 258 -5.92 9.02 -0.64
N SER A 259 -5.71 7.72 -0.48
CA SER A 259 -6.25 6.97 0.67
C SER A 259 -5.24 7.06 1.80
N HIS A 260 -5.52 7.91 2.79
CA HIS A 260 -4.68 8.05 3.98
C HIS A 260 -4.90 6.85 4.92
N VAL A 261 -3.81 6.19 5.29
CA VAL A 261 -3.81 4.98 6.11
C VAL A 261 -3.01 5.25 7.38
N PRO A 262 -3.68 5.51 8.53
CA PRO A 262 -3.00 5.73 9.80
C PRO A 262 -2.42 4.42 10.37
N PHE A 263 -1.22 4.54 10.93
CA PHE A 263 -0.55 3.53 11.71
C PHE A 263 -0.39 4.05 13.14
N LEU A 264 -1.04 3.36 14.06
CA LEU A 264 -1.08 3.71 15.48
C LEU A 264 0.21 3.20 16.15
N GLN A 265 0.86 3.99 17.02
CA GLN A 265 2.02 3.49 17.77
C GLN A 265 1.65 2.30 18.66
N MET A 266 2.49 1.25 18.69
CA MET A 266 2.29 0.14 19.61
C MET A 266 2.65 0.59 21.02
N ALA A 267 1.81 0.28 22.01
CA ALA A 267 2.16 0.51 23.40
C ALA A 267 3.38 -0.37 23.72
N SER A 268 4.50 0.23 24.11
CA SER A 268 5.49 -0.52 24.87
C SER A 268 4.84 -0.84 26.21
N GLY A 269 4.90 -2.10 26.64
CA GLY A 269 4.59 -2.45 28.03
C GLY A 269 5.60 -1.76 28.94
N ALA A 270 5.36 -0.50 29.27
CA ALA A 270 6.18 0.31 30.14
C ALA A 270 5.29 0.92 31.22
N GLN A 271 5.30 0.21 32.35
CA GLN A 271 4.99 0.68 33.70
C GLN A 271 3.52 1.02 33.97
N ALA A 272 2.75 -0.05 34.22
CA ALA A 272 1.84 0.00 35.36
C ALA A 272 2.71 0.09 36.62
N SER A 273 2.72 1.28 37.23
CA SER A 273 3.17 1.53 38.60
C SER A 273 2.03 2.20 39.35
#